data_AF-A0A1S3JEY8-F1
#
_entry.id   AF-A0A1S3JEY8-F1
#
_cell.length_a   1.000
_cell.length_b   1.000
_cell.length_c   1.000
_cell.angle_alpha   90.00
_cell.angle_beta   90.00
_cell.angle_gamma   90.00
#
_symmetry.space_group_name_H-M   'P 1'
#
loop_
_entity.id
_entity.type
_entity.pdbx_description
1 polymer ?
#
loop_
_entity_poly.entity_id
_entity_poly.type
_entity_poly.pdbx_seq_one_letter_code
_entity_poly.pdbx_strand_id
1 'polypeptide(L)'
;MAIRFLVLITATVLAFSKLANAGPSYNYYDEIAQATCTAMNTRAGWVFAVRRKCNSWTLPCQYICSSPSLAAQDPSVSSRGLECFNSLHVYQDRPVLPSDIQSGTNMLGLEVYRYQSCYSGSCGPNYCCCRSK
;
A
#
# COMPACT_ATOMS: atom_id res chain seq x y z
N MET A 1 16.21 -48.69 25.17
CA MET A 1 16.46 -47.22 25.24
C MET A 1 16.59 -46.52 23.87
N ALA A 2 16.52 -47.22 22.72
CA ALA A 2 16.67 -46.60 21.40
C ALA A 2 15.38 -45.97 20.82
N ILE A 3 14.20 -46.46 21.23
CA ILE A 3 12.90 -46.04 20.66
C ILE A 3 12.52 -44.60 21.05
N ARG A 4 12.93 -44.12 22.23
CA ARG A 4 12.61 -42.75 22.69
C ARG A 4 13.42 -41.67 21.98
N PHE A 5 14.62 -42.00 21.49
CA PHE A 5 15.47 -41.06 20.75
C PHE A 5 14.95 -40.80 19.32
N LEU A 6 14.40 -41.83 18.65
CA LEU A 6 13.85 -41.68 17.29
C LEU A 6 12.62 -40.76 17.24
N VAL A 7 11.74 -40.83 18.25
CA VAL A 7 10.50 -40.02 18.33
C VAL A 7 10.82 -38.53 18.49
N LEU A 8 11.87 -38.18 19.23
CA LEU A 8 12.34 -36.81 19.42
C LEU A 8 12.97 -36.22 18.14
N ILE A 9 13.66 -37.04 17.35
CA ILE A 9 14.26 -36.61 16.07
C ILE A 9 13.15 -36.36 15.03
N THR A 10 12.12 -37.20 14.96
CA THR A 10 11.00 -36.98 14.02
C THR A 10 10.14 -35.76 14.40
N ALA A 11 9.92 -35.51 15.69
CA ALA A 11 9.10 -34.37 16.14
C ALA A 11 9.79 -33.02 15.91
N THR A 12 11.13 -32.96 16.02
CA THR A 12 11.89 -31.74 15.75
C THR A 12 11.96 -31.43 14.26
N VAL A 13 12.20 -32.42 13.39
CA VAL A 13 12.24 -32.21 11.92
C VAL A 13 10.88 -31.77 11.36
N LEU A 14 9.76 -32.22 11.94
CA LEU A 14 8.41 -31.78 11.56
C LEU A 14 8.04 -30.37 12.04
N ALA A 15 8.76 -29.81 13.01
CA ALA A 15 8.52 -28.45 13.50
C ALA A 15 9.24 -27.37 12.66
N PHE A 16 10.30 -27.73 11.92
CA PHE A 16 11.07 -26.78 11.11
C PHE A 16 10.53 -26.58 9.68
N SER A 17 9.59 -27.39 9.20
CA SER A 17 9.07 -27.31 7.83
C SER A 17 7.95 -26.29 7.61
N LYS A 18 7.55 -25.53 8.64
CA LYS A 18 6.46 -24.53 8.55
C LYS A 18 6.86 -23.08 8.76
N LEU A 19 8.15 -22.74 8.66
CA LEU A 19 8.54 -21.38 8.29
C LEU A 19 8.53 -21.29 6.76
N ALA A 20 7.34 -21.44 6.17
CA ALA A 20 7.11 -20.91 4.84
C ALA A 20 7.38 -19.41 4.96
N ASN A 21 8.55 -19.00 4.48
CA ASN A 21 8.92 -17.62 4.31
C ASN A 21 7.93 -17.07 3.27
N ALA A 22 6.74 -16.67 3.74
CA ALA A 22 5.81 -15.90 2.93
C ALA A 22 6.63 -14.72 2.44
N GLY A 23 6.91 -14.70 1.13
CA GLY A 23 7.49 -13.52 0.50
C GLY A 23 6.65 -12.29 0.84
N PRO A 24 7.14 -11.07 0.56
CA PRO A 24 6.36 -9.87 0.82
C PRO A 24 4.94 -10.06 0.26
N SER A 25 3.96 -10.10 1.16
CA SER A 25 2.55 -10.16 0.76
C SER A 25 2.24 -8.79 0.18
N TYR A 26 2.27 -8.68 -1.14
CA TYR A 26 1.91 -7.45 -1.81
C TYR A 26 0.46 -7.13 -1.51
N ASN A 27 0.24 -5.94 -0.95
CA ASN A 27 -1.10 -5.47 -0.63
C ASN A 27 -1.66 -4.80 -1.89
N TYR A 28 -2.66 -5.43 -2.50
CA TYR A 28 -3.22 -4.94 -3.76
C TYR A 28 -3.79 -3.52 -3.66
N TYR A 29 -4.19 -3.05 -2.47
CA TYR A 29 -4.61 -1.66 -2.27
C TYR A 29 -3.45 -0.67 -2.43
N ASP A 30 -2.24 -1.03 -2.00
CA ASP A 30 -1.03 -0.21 -2.21
C ASP A 30 -0.68 -0.16 -3.68
N GLU A 31 -0.79 -1.29 -4.39
CA GLU A 31 -0.48 -1.39 -5.81
C GLU A 31 -1.44 -0.52 -6.63
N ILE A 32 -2.75 -0.58 -6.36
CA ILE A 32 -3.74 0.28 -7.00
C ILE A 32 -3.46 1.75 -6.69
N ALA A 33 -3.17 2.10 -5.44
CA ALA A 33 -2.86 3.47 -5.06
C ALA A 33 -1.62 3.98 -5.81
N GLN A 34 -0.54 3.18 -5.84
CA GLN A 34 0.71 3.50 -6.51
C GLN A 34 0.51 3.69 -8.01
N ALA A 35 -0.18 2.75 -8.67
CA ALA A 35 -0.50 2.82 -10.09
C ALA A 35 -1.34 4.07 -10.41
N THR A 36 -2.39 4.32 -9.61
CA THR A 36 -3.29 5.47 -9.80
C THR A 36 -2.56 6.80 -9.60
N CYS A 37 -1.76 6.94 -8.53
CA CYS A 37 -0.96 8.14 -8.31
C CYS A 37 0.03 8.37 -9.46
N THR A 38 0.73 7.32 -9.91
CA THR A 38 1.69 7.41 -11.02
C THR A 38 1.00 7.86 -12.31
N ALA A 39 -0.14 7.25 -12.65
CA ALA A 39 -0.91 7.61 -13.85
C ALA A 39 -1.48 9.05 -13.81
N MET A 40 -1.83 9.56 -12.62
CA MET A 40 -2.32 10.93 -12.46
C MET A 40 -1.21 11.99 -12.50
N ASN A 41 0.04 11.60 -12.32
CA ASN A 41 1.14 12.57 -12.28
C ASN A 41 1.45 13.08 -13.69
N THR A 42 1.42 14.40 -13.87
CA THR A 42 1.66 15.06 -15.15
C THR A 42 3.10 15.54 -15.35
N ARG A 43 3.99 15.30 -14.37
CA ARG A 43 5.40 15.73 -14.38
C ARG A 43 6.33 14.54 -14.40
N ALA A 44 7.48 14.66 -15.07
CA ALA A 44 8.56 13.67 -14.89
C ALA A 44 9.07 13.69 -13.45
N GLY A 45 9.40 12.52 -12.91
CA GLY A 45 9.94 12.37 -11.55
C GLY A 45 9.44 11.13 -10.84
N TRP A 46 9.82 11.00 -9.57
CA TRP A 46 9.43 9.88 -8.73
C TRP A 46 8.05 10.13 -8.14
N VAL A 47 7.21 9.09 -8.10
CA VAL A 47 5.86 9.13 -7.53
C VAL A 47 5.71 8.05 -6.48
N PHE A 48 5.08 8.39 -5.37
CA PHE A 48 4.85 7.50 -4.25
C PHE A 48 3.40 7.62 -3.79
N ALA A 49 2.73 6.48 -3.60
CA ALA A 49 1.51 6.40 -2.83
C ALA A 49 1.85 6.13 -1.37
N VAL A 50 1.46 7.05 -0.49
CA VAL A 50 1.78 6.99 0.94
C VAL A 50 0.51 6.76 1.73
N ARG A 51 0.46 5.67 2.51
CA ARG A 51 -0.68 5.37 3.38
C ARG A 51 -0.93 6.51 4.38
N ARG A 52 -2.19 6.85 4.57
CA ARG A 52 -2.68 7.83 5.55
C ARG A 52 -3.68 7.14 6.48
N LYS A 53 -3.42 7.20 7.78
CA LYS A 53 -4.32 6.64 8.80
C LYS A 53 -5.61 7.47 8.87
N CYS A 54 -6.76 6.84 9.10
CA CYS A 54 -8.01 7.56 9.42
C CYS A 54 -8.12 7.70 10.94
N ASN A 55 -7.91 8.91 11.46
CA ASN A 55 -8.25 9.30 12.83
C ASN A 55 -8.44 10.83 12.94
N SER A 56 -9.01 11.29 14.05
CA SER A 56 -9.30 12.70 14.33
C SER A 56 -8.10 13.64 14.34
N TRP A 57 -6.87 13.12 14.39
CA TRP A 57 -5.62 13.88 14.47
C TRP A 57 -4.76 13.77 13.21
N THR A 58 -5.29 13.17 12.14
CA THR A 58 -4.46 12.84 10.98
C THR A 58 -4.20 14.06 10.10
N LEU A 59 -2.91 14.40 9.97
CA LEU A 59 -2.40 15.43 9.08
C LEU A 59 -2.92 15.27 7.64
N PRO A 60 -3.28 16.36 6.96
CA PRO A 60 -3.53 16.36 5.52
C PRO A 60 -2.32 15.87 4.71
N CYS A 61 -2.59 15.35 3.50
CA CYS A 61 -1.54 14.82 2.61
C CYS A 61 -0.48 15.86 2.25
N GLN A 62 -0.82 17.14 2.22
CA GLN A 62 0.14 18.22 2.02
C GLN A 62 1.32 18.12 3.00
N TYR A 63 1.03 17.91 4.29
CA TYR A 63 2.06 17.86 5.33
C TYR A 63 2.80 16.52 5.36
N ILE A 64 2.09 15.43 5.06
CA ILE A 64 2.69 14.10 4.97
C ILE A 64 3.74 14.08 3.85
N CYS A 65 3.36 14.51 2.63
CA CYS A 65 4.29 14.53 1.50
C CYS A 65 5.41 15.54 1.68
N SER A 66 5.19 16.67 2.35
CA SER A 66 6.26 17.64 2.61
C SER A 66 7.21 17.25 3.74
N SER A 67 6.97 16.14 4.44
CA SER A 67 7.78 15.73 5.58
C SER A 67 9.21 15.37 5.16
N PRO A 68 10.25 16.00 5.75
CA PRO A 68 11.64 15.62 5.50
C PRO A 68 11.92 14.15 5.85
N SER A 69 11.27 13.61 6.89
CA SER A 69 11.44 12.22 7.30
C SER A 69 10.84 11.22 6.30
N LEU A 70 9.86 11.64 5.51
CA LEU A 70 9.33 10.81 4.42
C LEU A 70 10.32 10.79 3.25
N ALA A 71 10.81 11.95 2.83
CA ALA A 71 11.78 12.04 1.74
C ALA A 71 13.11 11.35 2.07
N ALA A 72 13.54 11.37 3.33
CA ALA A 72 14.76 10.69 3.79
C ALA A 72 14.73 9.16 3.61
N GLN A 73 13.56 8.56 3.34
CA GLN A 73 13.42 7.11 3.12
C GLN A 73 13.94 6.67 1.76
N ASP A 74 14.10 7.58 0.78
CA ASP A 74 14.57 7.25 -0.57
C ASP A 74 15.65 8.25 -1.03
N PRO A 75 16.87 7.78 -1.37
CA PRO A 75 17.97 8.63 -1.82
C PRO A 75 17.64 9.52 -3.02
N SER A 76 16.70 9.09 -3.87
CA SER A 76 16.31 9.78 -5.11
C SER A 76 15.53 11.06 -4.86
N VAL A 77 14.96 11.22 -3.65
CA VAL A 77 14.16 12.38 -3.26
C VAL A 77 14.60 13.02 -1.95
N SER A 78 15.55 12.43 -1.22
CA SER A 78 16.02 12.91 0.09
C SER A 78 16.56 14.34 0.06
N SER A 79 17.20 14.77 -1.03
CA SER A 79 17.81 16.10 -1.16
C SER A 79 16.81 17.21 -1.56
N ARG A 80 15.83 16.89 -2.40
CA ARG A 80 14.84 17.86 -2.94
C ARG A 80 13.51 17.82 -2.20
N GLY A 81 13.21 16.71 -1.55
CA GLY A 81 11.95 16.45 -0.88
C GLY A 81 10.85 16.03 -1.84
N LEU A 82 9.68 15.80 -1.24
CA LEU A 82 8.45 15.43 -1.92
C LEU A 82 7.40 16.54 -1.76
N GLU A 83 6.45 16.59 -2.68
CA GLU A 83 5.25 17.40 -2.60
C GLU A 83 4.01 16.55 -2.88
N CYS A 84 2.87 16.96 -2.33
CA CYS A 84 1.59 16.35 -2.64
C CYS A 84 1.03 16.95 -3.94
N PHE A 85 0.42 16.11 -4.78
CA PHE A 85 -0.35 16.58 -5.95
C PHE A 85 -1.75 15.98 -6.04
N ASN A 86 -2.05 14.95 -5.24
CA ASN A 86 -3.40 14.41 -5.11
C ASN A 86 -3.55 13.56 -3.84
N SER A 87 -4.77 13.08 -3.61
CA SER A 87 -5.03 12.07 -2.60
C SER A 87 -6.20 11.18 -2.99
N LEU A 88 -6.20 9.95 -2.46
CA LEU A 88 -7.11 8.89 -2.84
C LEU A 88 -7.82 8.31 -1.60
N HIS A 89 -9.08 7.92 -1.78
CA HIS A 89 -9.70 6.88 -0.97
C HIS A 89 -9.71 5.58 -1.76
N VAL A 90 -8.89 4.61 -1.38
CA VAL A 90 -9.01 3.24 -1.90
C VAL A 90 -9.95 2.48 -0.98
N TYR A 91 -11.12 2.10 -1.50
CA TYR A 91 -12.13 1.39 -0.71
C TYR A 91 -11.72 -0.05 -0.49
N GLN A 92 -11.79 -0.47 0.76
CA GLN A 92 -11.58 -1.85 1.17
C GLN A 92 -12.90 -2.64 1.09
N ASP A 93 -12.80 -3.97 1.16
CA ASP A 93 -13.94 -4.88 1.24
C ASP A 93 -14.93 -4.75 0.06
N ARG A 94 -14.39 -4.37 -1.11
CA ARG A 94 -15.14 -4.34 -2.37
C ARG A 94 -15.18 -5.72 -3.01
N PRO A 95 -16.23 -6.05 -3.76
CA PRO A 95 -16.26 -7.27 -4.56
C PRO A 95 -15.04 -7.35 -5.49
N VAL A 96 -14.33 -8.47 -5.43
CA VAL A 96 -13.31 -8.80 -6.44
C VAL A 96 -14.04 -9.47 -7.59
N LEU A 97 -13.86 -8.94 -8.80
CA LEU A 97 -14.47 -9.52 -9.98
C LEU A 97 -13.92 -10.93 -10.22
N PRO A 98 -14.77 -11.88 -10.65
CA PRO A 98 -14.30 -13.19 -11.07
C PRO A 98 -13.24 -13.10 -12.16
N SER A 99 -12.37 -14.11 -12.24
CA SER A 99 -11.32 -14.15 -13.26
C SER A 99 -11.85 -14.38 -14.67
N ASP A 100 -13.06 -14.93 -14.82
CA ASP A 100 -13.70 -15.14 -16.12
C ASP A 100 -14.55 -13.94 -16.55
N ILE A 101 -14.49 -13.61 -17.84
CA ILE A 101 -15.20 -12.45 -18.42
C ILE A 101 -16.72 -12.61 -18.31
N GLN A 102 -17.24 -13.83 -18.41
CA GLN A 102 -18.68 -14.06 -18.51
C GLN A 102 -19.38 -13.74 -17.19
N SER A 103 -18.87 -14.24 -16.08
CA SER A 103 -19.46 -14.02 -14.77
C SER A 103 -19.18 -12.63 -14.20
N GLY A 104 -18.10 -11.97 -14.64
CA GLY A 104 -17.78 -10.58 -14.26
C GLY A 104 -18.43 -9.49 -15.12
N THR A 105 -19.18 -9.84 -16.15
CA THR A 105 -19.79 -8.87 -17.07
C THR A 105 -20.81 -7.98 -16.34
N ASN A 106 -20.74 -6.66 -16.56
CA ASN A 106 -21.61 -5.64 -15.95
C ASN A 106 -21.56 -5.56 -14.41
N MET A 107 -20.47 -6.01 -13.78
CA MET A 107 -20.27 -5.92 -12.34
C MET A 107 -19.27 -4.82 -11.98
N LEU A 108 -19.49 -4.17 -10.82
CA LEU A 108 -18.52 -3.25 -10.23
C LEU A 108 -17.48 -4.03 -9.44
N GLY A 109 -16.21 -3.72 -9.67
CA GLY A 109 -15.09 -4.25 -8.90
C GLY A 109 -14.56 -3.25 -7.87
N LEU A 110 -13.25 -3.03 -7.94
CA LEU A 110 -12.50 -2.08 -7.13
C LEU A 110 -13.02 -0.65 -7.30
N GLU A 111 -13.02 0.12 -6.21
CA GLU A 111 -13.49 1.50 -6.17
C GLU A 111 -12.41 2.40 -5.57
N VAL A 112 -12.11 3.49 -6.26
CA VAL A 112 -11.15 4.51 -5.80
C VAL A 112 -11.76 5.89 -5.99
N TYR A 113 -11.85 6.67 -4.91
CA TYR A 113 -12.26 8.07 -4.97
C TYR A 113 -11.04 8.98 -5.05
N ARG A 114 -11.00 9.86 -6.05
CA ARG A 114 -9.94 10.86 -6.23
C ARG A 114 -10.40 12.20 -5.65
N TYR A 115 -9.71 12.69 -4.63
CA TYR A 115 -10.09 13.96 -3.98
C TYR A 115 -9.70 15.20 -4.77
N GLN A 116 -8.71 15.12 -5.66
CA GLN A 116 -8.15 16.29 -6.35
C GLN A 116 -7.67 17.39 -5.39
N SER A 117 -7.28 16.99 -4.17
CA SER A 117 -6.86 17.88 -3.10
C SER A 117 -5.80 17.21 -2.25
N CYS A 118 -4.93 18.03 -1.67
CA CYS A 118 -3.93 17.62 -0.68
C CYS A 118 -4.32 18.04 0.75
N TYR A 119 -5.42 18.77 0.88
CA TYR A 119 -5.86 19.43 2.12
C TYR A 119 -7.07 18.75 2.76
N SER A 120 -7.68 17.76 2.08
CA SER A 120 -8.77 16.97 2.63
C SER A 120 -8.33 16.27 3.92
N GLY A 121 -9.06 16.55 5.01
CA GLY A 121 -8.85 16.01 6.34
C GLY A 121 -9.97 15.04 6.75
N SER A 122 -10.01 14.66 8.04
CA SER A 122 -10.91 13.62 8.58
C SER A 122 -10.54 12.20 8.08
N CYS A 123 -11.50 11.27 8.11
CA CYS A 123 -11.36 9.85 7.80
C CYS A 123 -11.38 9.48 6.30
N GLY A 124 -10.99 10.42 5.46
CA GLY A 124 -10.54 10.21 4.08
C GLY A 124 -9.77 11.46 3.63
N PRO A 125 -8.78 11.39 2.74
CA PRO A 125 -8.17 10.25 2.02
C PRO A 125 -7.42 9.23 2.90
N ASN A 126 -7.25 7.98 2.41
CA ASN A 126 -6.40 6.95 3.05
C ASN A 126 -5.08 6.70 2.31
N TYR A 127 -4.86 7.34 1.15
CA TYR A 127 -3.56 7.44 0.48
C TYR A 127 -3.26 8.86 0.02
N CYS A 128 -2.01 9.27 0.13
CA CYS A 128 -1.47 10.51 -0.41
C CYS A 128 -0.67 10.23 -1.67
N CYS A 129 -0.91 10.98 -2.74
CA CYS A 129 -0.08 10.94 -3.93
C CYS A 129 1.02 11.99 -3.80
N CYS A 130 2.23 11.53 -3.49
CA CYS A 130 3.42 12.34 -3.36
C CYS A 130 4.30 12.21 -4.60
N ARG A 131 5.00 13.28 -4.98
CA ARG A 131 6.00 13.24 -6.05
C ARG A 131 7.25 14.05 -5.71
N SER A 132 8.35 13.77 -6.39
CA SER A 132 9.57 14.58 -6.29
C SER A 132 9.32 16.04 -6.69
N LYS A 133 9.89 17.00 -5.94
CA LYS A 133 9.79 18.43 -6.23
C LYS A 133 10.58 18.86 -7.47
#